data_AF-A0A950ZPN2-F1
#
_entry.id   AF-A0A950ZPN2-F1
#
_cell.length_a   1.000
_cell.length_b   1.000
_cell.length_c   1.000
_cell.angle_alpha   90.00
_cell.angle_beta   90.00
_cell.angle_gamma   90.00
#
_symmetry.space_group_name_H-M   'P 1'
#
loop_
_entity.id
_entity.type
_entity.pdbx_description
1 polymer ?
#
loop_
_entity_poly.entity_id
_entity_poly.type
_entity_poly.pdbx_seq_one_letter_code
_entity_poly.pdbx_strand_id
1 'polypeptide(L)'
;MGTLAEEIFSRRLGRNVRAGDTVIADVDCALAHDVTGPLAIQAFQALEAPLWNADRVVFTFDHVMPANTVAAAELHQMIRAFAAEHGVRHLYAEGICHQVLVEKGFIRPGGIVVGADSHSTTYGALGCFATGLGSTDIGVVFATGKTWFRVPET
;
A
#
# COMPACT_ATOMS: atom_id res chain seq x y z
N MET A 1 0.08 -7.99 28.08
CA MET A 1 -0.71 -7.54 26.91
C MET A 1 0.13 -6.48 26.22
N GLY A 2 0.41 -6.64 24.94
CA GLY A 2 1.11 -5.62 24.16
C GLY A 2 0.18 -4.47 23.78
N THR A 3 0.75 -3.40 23.24
CA THR A 3 -0.03 -2.33 22.59
C THR A 3 -0.77 -2.91 21.37
N LEU A 4 -1.76 -2.19 20.83
CA LEU A 4 -2.47 -2.68 19.64
C LEU A 4 -1.51 -2.98 18.48
N ALA A 5 -0.52 -2.12 18.25
CA ALA A 5 0.49 -2.34 17.21
C ALA A 5 1.35 -3.59 17.50
N GLU A 6 1.83 -3.75 18.74
CA GLU A 6 2.59 -4.95 19.15
C GLU A 6 1.77 -6.23 18.94
N GLU A 7 0.48 -6.22 19.27
CA GLU A 7 -0.43 -7.37 19.12
C GLU A 7 -0.71 -7.69 17.65
N ILE A 8 -0.89 -6.67 16.79
CA ILE A 8 -1.08 -6.87 15.33
C ILE A 8 0.14 -7.55 14.72
N PHE A 9 1.34 -7.04 14.98
CA PHE A 9 2.58 -7.65 14.48
C PHE A 9 2.82 -9.03 15.10
N SER A 10 2.56 -9.20 16.41
CA SER A 10 2.77 -10.48 17.08
C SER A 10 1.91 -11.59 16.48
N ARG A 11 0.63 -11.27 16.21
CA ARG A 11 -0.31 -12.19 15.56
C ARG A 11 0.10 -12.49 14.12
N ARG A 12 0.54 -11.48 13.37
CA ARG A 12 1.02 -11.65 11.99
C ARG A 12 2.21 -12.61 11.92
N LEU A 13 3.12 -12.53 12.86
CA LEU A 13 4.37 -13.29 12.86
C LEU A 13 4.31 -14.61 13.63
N GLY A 14 3.23 -14.86 14.37
CA GLY A 14 3.08 -16.06 15.22
C GLY A 14 4.04 -16.09 16.42
N ARG A 15 4.61 -14.94 16.80
CA ARG A 15 5.51 -14.80 17.96
C ARG A 15 5.35 -13.41 18.56
N ASN A 16 5.64 -13.26 19.85
CA ASN A 16 5.61 -11.95 20.49
C ASN A 16 6.70 -11.04 19.91
N VAL A 17 6.35 -9.76 19.70
CA VAL A 17 7.26 -8.66 19.37
C VAL A 17 7.05 -7.50 20.33
N ARG A 18 8.05 -6.63 20.44
CA ARG A 18 8.01 -5.42 21.26
C ARG A 18 8.43 -4.19 20.47
N ALA A 19 8.03 -3.03 20.94
CA ALA A 19 8.53 -1.75 20.43
C ALA A 19 10.07 -1.77 20.30
N GLY A 20 10.57 -1.32 19.16
CA GLY A 20 11.99 -1.35 18.82
C GLY A 20 12.44 -2.57 18.02
N ASP A 21 11.71 -3.69 18.04
CA ASP A 21 12.03 -4.86 17.22
C ASP A 21 11.95 -4.52 15.73
N THR A 22 12.92 -5.00 14.95
CA THR A 22 12.84 -4.97 13.48
C THR A 22 12.30 -6.29 12.97
N VAL A 23 11.23 -6.23 12.18
CA VAL A 23 10.49 -7.39 11.69
C VAL A 23 10.23 -7.27 10.20
N ILE A 24 10.10 -8.40 9.51
CA ILE A 24 9.58 -8.45 8.14
C ILE A 24 8.18 -9.06 8.23
N ALA A 25 7.17 -8.36 7.74
CA ALA A 25 5.77 -8.77 7.86
C ALA A 25 5.04 -8.71 6.51
N ASP A 26 4.12 -9.65 6.30
CA ASP A 26 3.18 -9.62 5.18
C ASP A 26 2.22 -8.44 5.30
N VAL A 27 2.00 -7.74 4.19
CA VAL A 27 0.99 -6.68 4.08
C VAL A 27 -0.32 -7.23 3.55
N ASP A 28 -1.44 -6.67 3.98
CA ASP A 28 -2.78 -7.07 3.52
C ASP A 28 -3.30 -6.23 2.36
N CYS A 29 -2.72 -5.05 2.14
CA CYS A 29 -3.09 -4.15 1.05
C CYS A 29 -1.95 -3.14 0.83
N ALA A 30 -1.65 -2.86 -0.44
CA ALA A 30 -0.73 -1.82 -0.87
C ALA A 30 -1.47 -0.80 -1.75
N LEU A 31 -1.55 0.45 -1.28
CA LEU A 31 -2.10 1.57 -2.04
C LEU A 31 -0.98 2.30 -2.80
N ALA A 32 -1.25 2.70 -4.04
CA ALA A 32 -0.54 3.82 -4.64
C ALA A 32 -1.50 4.69 -5.48
N HIS A 33 -1.30 6.01 -5.49
CA HIS A 33 -2.15 6.92 -6.25
C HIS A 33 -1.47 7.41 -7.53
N ASP A 34 -2.16 8.24 -8.30
CA ASP A 34 -1.77 8.67 -9.64
C ASP A 34 -0.46 9.47 -9.76
N VAL A 35 0.09 9.95 -8.64
CA VAL A 35 1.38 10.66 -8.61
C VAL A 35 2.53 9.74 -8.18
N THR A 36 2.34 8.93 -7.14
CA THR A 36 3.40 8.09 -6.55
C THR A 36 3.41 6.66 -7.06
N GLY A 37 2.29 6.18 -7.61
CA GLY A 37 2.14 4.89 -8.26
C GLY A 37 3.07 4.66 -9.45
N PRO A 38 3.24 5.62 -10.38
CA PRO A 38 4.21 5.51 -11.47
C PRO A 38 5.64 5.29 -10.97
N LEU A 39 6.03 5.97 -9.89
CA LEU A 39 7.35 5.80 -9.26
C LEU A 39 7.47 4.42 -8.59
N ALA A 40 6.40 3.92 -7.97
CA ALA A 40 6.39 2.59 -7.37
C ALA A 40 6.46 1.48 -8.42
N ILE A 41 5.80 1.67 -9.57
CA ILE A 41 5.89 0.79 -10.74
C ILE A 41 7.32 0.74 -11.27
N GLN A 42 7.98 1.90 -11.44
CA GLN A 42 9.38 1.96 -11.88
C GLN A 42 10.31 1.22 -10.90
N ALA A 43 10.13 1.42 -9.59
CA ALA A 43 10.90 0.73 -8.56
C ALA A 43 10.66 -0.79 -8.59
N PHE A 44 9.41 -1.22 -8.78
CA PHE A 44 9.06 -2.63 -8.93
C PHE A 44 9.69 -3.26 -10.18
N GLN A 45 9.62 -2.58 -11.33
CA GLN A 45 10.17 -3.07 -12.61
C GLN A 45 11.70 -3.28 -12.53
N ALA A 46 12.41 -2.43 -11.80
CA ALA A 46 13.84 -2.56 -11.58
C ALA A 46 14.23 -3.82 -10.77
N LEU A 47 13.28 -4.46 -10.07
CA LEU A 47 13.51 -5.70 -9.34
C LEU A 47 13.41 -6.95 -10.23
N GLU A 48 12.89 -6.83 -11.46
CA GLU A 48 12.68 -7.95 -12.40
C GLU A 48 11.91 -9.14 -11.79
N ALA A 49 10.97 -8.84 -10.88
CA ALA A 49 10.21 -9.82 -10.13
C ALA A 49 8.74 -9.89 -10.61
N PRO A 50 8.05 -11.03 -10.44
CA PRO A 50 6.61 -11.09 -10.66
C PRO A 50 5.84 -10.27 -9.60
N LEU A 51 4.65 -9.83 -9.94
CA LEU A 51 3.75 -9.21 -8.96
C LEU A 51 3.30 -10.26 -7.94
N TRP A 52 3.46 -9.96 -6.64
CA TRP A 52 3.12 -10.88 -5.56
C TRP A 52 1.65 -11.28 -5.54
N ASN A 53 0.74 -10.29 -5.60
CA ASN A 53 -0.69 -10.52 -5.57
C ASN A 53 -1.46 -9.32 -6.15
N ALA A 54 -2.11 -9.52 -7.30
CA ALA A 54 -2.87 -8.49 -7.98
C ALA A 54 -4.13 -8.02 -7.23
N ASP A 55 -4.74 -8.89 -6.41
CA ASP A 55 -5.93 -8.58 -5.61
C ASP A 55 -5.61 -7.75 -4.35
N ARG A 56 -4.32 -7.53 -4.07
CA ARG A 56 -3.82 -6.81 -2.89
C ARG A 56 -3.18 -5.48 -3.23
N VAL A 57 -3.09 -5.15 -4.50
CA VAL A 57 -2.61 -3.87 -5.01
C VAL A 57 -3.79 -3.03 -5.44
N VAL A 58 -3.86 -1.80 -4.95
CA VAL A 58 -4.95 -0.87 -5.26
C VAL A 58 -4.35 0.42 -5.81
N PHE A 59 -4.85 0.86 -6.96
CA PHE A 59 -4.54 2.17 -7.51
C PHE A 59 -5.74 3.10 -7.47
N THR A 60 -5.47 4.36 -7.13
CA THR A 60 -6.48 5.42 -7.13
C THR A 60 -6.04 6.58 -8.01
N PHE A 61 -7.01 7.22 -8.65
CA PHE A 61 -6.83 8.43 -9.46
C PHE A 61 -7.62 9.55 -8.80
N ASP A 62 -6.98 10.27 -7.90
CA ASP A 62 -7.65 11.26 -7.05
C ASP A 62 -6.86 12.57 -6.89
N HIS A 63 -5.52 12.54 -7.04
CA HIS A 63 -4.73 13.76 -6.90
C HIS A 63 -4.76 14.62 -8.16
N VAL A 64 -4.81 13.99 -9.35
CA VAL A 64 -4.80 14.69 -10.64
C VAL A 64 -5.87 14.12 -11.56
N MET A 65 -7.12 14.08 -11.08
CA MET A 65 -8.28 13.57 -11.81
C MET A 65 -9.34 14.67 -12.02
N PRO A 66 -9.74 15.01 -13.26
CA PRO A 66 -9.17 14.53 -14.53
C PRO A 66 -7.73 15.01 -14.76
N ALA A 67 -7.00 14.31 -15.64
CA ALA A 67 -5.65 14.72 -16.03
C ALA A 67 -5.66 16.12 -16.64
N ASN A 68 -5.02 17.07 -15.96
CA ASN A 68 -4.98 18.49 -16.36
C ASN A 68 -3.79 18.83 -17.28
N THR A 69 -2.89 17.88 -17.50
CA THR A 69 -1.69 18.03 -18.35
C THR A 69 -1.42 16.72 -19.10
N VAL A 70 -0.64 16.80 -20.19
CA VAL A 70 -0.17 15.61 -20.93
C VAL A 70 0.65 14.70 -20.01
N ALA A 71 1.54 15.27 -19.20
CA ALA A 71 2.33 14.51 -18.24
C ALA A 71 1.44 13.73 -17.25
N ALA A 72 0.40 14.36 -16.70
CA ALA A 72 -0.55 13.64 -15.83
C ALA A 72 -1.28 12.51 -16.57
N ALA A 73 -1.65 12.71 -17.84
CA ALA A 73 -2.27 11.67 -18.64
C ALA A 73 -1.32 10.49 -18.91
N GLU A 74 -0.03 10.74 -19.11
CA GLU A 74 1.01 9.71 -19.26
C GLU A 74 1.19 8.90 -17.97
N LEU A 75 1.17 9.56 -16.80
CA LEU A 75 1.19 8.87 -15.50
C LEU A 75 -0.02 7.96 -15.34
N HIS A 76 -1.20 8.43 -15.70
CA HIS A 76 -2.42 7.62 -15.66
C HIS A 76 -2.34 6.42 -16.61
N GLN A 77 -1.79 6.63 -17.81
CA GLN A 77 -1.58 5.56 -18.79
C GLN A 77 -0.61 4.50 -18.27
N MET A 78 0.48 4.90 -17.61
CA MET A 78 1.46 3.97 -17.03
C MET A 78 0.80 3.03 -16.01
N ILE A 79 -0.04 3.57 -15.12
CA ILE A 79 -0.76 2.75 -14.12
C ILE A 79 -1.72 1.78 -14.80
N ARG A 80 -2.49 2.24 -15.81
CA ARG A 80 -3.44 1.38 -16.52
C ARG A 80 -2.74 0.28 -17.31
N ALA A 81 -1.60 0.58 -17.94
CA ALA A 81 -0.79 -0.41 -18.64
C ALA A 81 -0.25 -1.47 -17.69
N PHE A 82 0.36 -1.04 -16.57
CA PHE A 82 0.82 -1.93 -15.52
C PHE A 82 -0.29 -2.84 -14.97
N ALA A 83 -1.45 -2.25 -14.69
CA ALA A 83 -2.60 -3.00 -14.18
C ALA A 83 -3.12 -4.02 -15.19
N ALA A 84 -3.14 -3.69 -16.48
CA ALA A 84 -3.51 -4.62 -17.53
C ALA A 84 -2.50 -5.76 -17.67
N GLU A 85 -1.20 -5.46 -17.60
CA GLU A 85 -0.10 -6.43 -17.68
C GLU A 85 -0.13 -7.44 -16.54
N HIS A 86 -0.31 -6.96 -15.30
CA HIS A 86 -0.26 -7.80 -14.10
C HIS A 86 -1.63 -8.24 -13.58
N GLY A 87 -2.72 -7.91 -14.28
CA GLY A 87 -4.07 -8.30 -13.92
C GLY A 87 -4.64 -7.61 -12.67
N VAL A 88 -4.13 -6.43 -12.31
CA VAL A 88 -4.65 -5.62 -11.19
C VAL A 88 -6.00 -5.03 -11.56
N ARG A 89 -7.06 -5.41 -10.86
CA ARG A 89 -8.45 -4.98 -11.14
C ARG A 89 -8.90 -3.78 -10.31
N HIS A 90 -8.17 -3.46 -9.24
CA HIS A 90 -8.54 -2.46 -8.25
C HIS A 90 -8.07 -1.06 -8.67
N LEU A 91 -8.70 -0.52 -9.72
CA LEU A 91 -8.46 0.82 -10.26
C LEU A 91 -9.67 1.71 -9.96
N TYR A 92 -9.51 2.73 -9.13
CA TYR A 92 -10.63 3.58 -8.70
C TYR A 92 -10.37 5.06 -8.99
N ALA A 93 -11.40 5.76 -9.46
CA ALA A 93 -11.33 7.20 -9.76
C ALA A 93 -12.57 7.95 -9.23
N GLU A 94 -13.19 7.42 -8.19
CA GLU A 94 -14.49 7.87 -7.65
C GLU A 94 -14.37 8.69 -6.35
N GLY A 95 -13.15 8.96 -5.87
CA GLY A 95 -12.92 9.74 -4.66
C GLY A 95 -11.49 9.66 -4.13
N ILE A 96 -11.25 10.35 -3.01
CA ILE A 96 -9.95 10.40 -2.33
C ILE A 96 -9.53 8.98 -1.91
N CYS A 97 -8.25 8.66 -2.14
CA CYS A 97 -7.71 7.32 -2.01
C CYS A 97 -8.07 6.64 -0.67
N HIS A 98 -7.88 7.34 0.45
CA HIS A 98 -8.15 6.79 1.77
C HIS A 98 -9.62 6.48 2.02
N GLN A 99 -10.51 7.34 1.51
CA GLN A 99 -11.96 7.13 1.62
C GLN A 99 -12.38 5.90 0.81
N VAL A 100 -11.93 5.82 -0.45
CA VAL A 100 -12.24 4.72 -1.35
C VAL A 100 -11.76 3.39 -0.77
N LEU A 101 -10.55 3.33 -0.20
CA LEU A 101 -10.01 2.08 0.34
C LEU A 101 -10.83 1.54 1.51
N VAL A 102 -11.35 2.44 2.35
CA VAL A 102 -12.26 2.09 3.45
C VAL A 102 -13.60 1.60 2.89
N GLU A 103 -14.23 2.36 1.98
CA GLU A 103 -15.55 2.03 1.42
C GLU A 103 -15.56 0.72 0.62
N LYS A 104 -14.46 0.41 -0.08
CA LYS A 104 -14.32 -0.85 -0.85
C LYS A 104 -13.88 -2.04 0.00
N GLY A 105 -13.65 -1.84 1.31
CA GLY A 105 -13.42 -2.92 2.26
C GLY A 105 -12.01 -3.54 2.21
N PHE A 106 -11.02 -2.80 1.70
CA PHE A 106 -9.60 -3.19 1.75
C PHE A 106 -9.02 -3.05 3.15
N ILE A 107 -9.59 -2.15 3.96
CA ILE A 107 -9.16 -1.90 5.32
C ILE A 107 -9.99 -2.74 6.29
N ARG A 108 -9.31 -3.55 7.11
CA ARG A 108 -9.94 -4.44 8.09
C ARG A 108 -9.23 -4.37 9.44
N PRO A 109 -9.95 -4.49 10.57
CA PRO A 109 -9.33 -4.54 11.89
C PRO A 109 -8.25 -5.63 11.97
N GLY A 110 -7.12 -5.30 12.59
CA GLY A 110 -5.96 -6.18 12.71
C GLY A 110 -5.11 -6.35 11.45
N GLY A 111 -5.44 -5.65 10.36
CA GLY A 111 -4.64 -5.66 9.14
C GLY A 111 -3.34 -4.86 9.25
N ILE A 112 -2.43 -5.10 8.30
CA ILE A 112 -1.22 -4.31 8.03
C ILE A 112 -1.36 -3.73 6.63
N VAL A 113 -1.54 -2.41 6.53
CA VAL A 113 -1.77 -1.72 5.25
C VAL A 113 -0.66 -0.70 5.02
N VAL A 114 -0.14 -0.65 3.80
CA VAL A 114 0.87 0.32 3.40
C VAL A 114 0.38 1.11 2.21
N GLY A 115 0.79 2.38 2.11
CA GLY A 115 0.44 3.20 0.96
C GLY A 115 1.54 4.16 0.56
N ALA A 116 1.63 4.45 -0.73
CA ALA A 116 2.48 5.48 -1.29
C ALA A 116 1.92 6.90 -1.04
N ASP A 117 1.38 7.15 0.16
CA ASP A 117 0.81 8.42 0.62
C ASP A 117 1.04 8.57 2.13
N SER A 118 1.43 9.78 2.58
CA SER A 118 1.78 10.06 3.97
C SER A 118 0.62 9.87 4.97
N HIS A 119 -0.63 9.96 4.51
CA HIS A 119 -1.84 9.87 5.33
C HIS A 119 -2.46 8.48 5.28
N SER A 120 -1.74 7.46 4.81
CA SER A 120 -2.17 6.06 4.96
C SER A 120 -2.38 5.65 6.43
N THR A 121 -1.90 6.45 7.39
CA THR A 121 -2.22 6.35 8.82
C THR A 121 -3.72 6.51 9.13
N THR A 122 -4.52 7.13 8.25
CA THR A 122 -5.99 7.24 8.38
C THR A 122 -6.66 5.90 8.68
N TYR A 123 -6.15 4.81 8.12
CA TYR A 123 -6.72 3.48 8.29
C TYR A 123 -6.65 2.97 9.73
N GLY A 124 -5.75 3.52 10.57
CA GLY A 124 -5.66 3.22 11.99
C GLY A 124 -6.96 3.44 12.74
N ALA A 125 -7.84 4.32 12.26
CA ALA A 125 -9.19 4.51 12.80
C ALA A 125 -10.05 3.22 12.78
N LEU A 126 -9.74 2.25 11.92
CA LEU A 126 -10.41 0.95 11.82
C LEU A 126 -9.69 -0.16 12.61
N GLY A 127 -8.71 0.19 13.45
CA GLY A 127 -7.98 -0.79 14.26
C GLY A 127 -6.99 -1.65 13.47
N CYS A 128 -6.50 -1.16 12.32
CA CYS A 128 -5.36 -1.75 11.62
C CYS A 128 -4.06 -1.02 11.96
N PHE A 129 -2.92 -1.66 11.71
CA PHE A 129 -1.66 -0.95 11.59
C PHE A 129 -1.54 -0.44 10.16
N ALA A 130 -1.31 0.86 9.98
CA ALA A 130 -1.10 1.42 8.66
C ALA A 130 -0.11 2.57 8.65
N THR A 131 0.67 2.66 7.58
CA THR A 131 1.70 3.69 7.43
C THR A 131 1.89 4.08 5.97
N GLY A 132 2.27 5.33 5.75
CA GLY A 132 2.82 5.77 4.47
C GLY A 132 4.24 5.25 4.28
N LEU A 133 4.59 4.89 3.05
CA LEU A 133 5.95 4.49 2.65
C LEU A 133 6.35 5.19 1.34
N GLY A 134 7.65 5.26 1.09
CA GLY A 134 8.17 5.78 -0.18
C GLY A 134 7.89 4.82 -1.34
N SER A 135 7.91 5.34 -2.58
CA SER A 135 7.63 4.53 -3.77
C SER A 135 8.58 3.34 -3.95
N THR A 136 9.85 3.46 -3.52
CA THR A 136 10.80 2.34 -3.54
C THR A 136 10.31 1.18 -2.67
N ASP A 137 9.88 1.46 -1.43
CA ASP A 137 9.38 0.43 -0.51
C ASP A 137 8.07 -0.18 -1.03
N ILE A 138 7.19 0.62 -1.62
CA ILE A 138 5.96 0.12 -2.24
C ILE A 138 6.26 -0.77 -3.45
N GLY A 139 7.27 -0.44 -4.25
CA GLY A 139 7.75 -1.31 -5.34
C GLY A 139 8.26 -2.66 -4.82
N VAL A 140 8.99 -2.66 -3.69
CA VAL A 140 9.40 -3.91 -3.00
C VAL A 140 8.19 -4.70 -2.49
N VAL A 141 7.18 -4.01 -1.97
CA VAL A 141 5.92 -4.64 -1.53
C VAL A 141 5.17 -5.26 -2.71
N PHE A 142 5.13 -4.60 -3.87
CA PHE A 142 4.53 -5.18 -5.07
C PHE A 142 5.22 -6.50 -5.48
N ALA A 143 6.54 -6.58 -5.34
CA ALA A 143 7.30 -7.78 -5.67
C ALA A 143 7.16 -8.90 -4.62
N THR A 144 7.08 -8.55 -3.34
CA THR A 144 7.27 -9.54 -2.26
C THR A 144 6.04 -9.77 -1.37
N GLY A 145 5.09 -8.84 -1.35
CA GLY A 145 3.99 -8.82 -0.40
C GLY A 145 4.40 -8.52 1.04
N LYS A 146 5.66 -8.12 1.25
CA LYS A 146 6.26 -7.92 2.57
C LYS A 146 7.04 -6.62 2.60
N THR A 147 7.27 -6.10 3.80
CA THR A 147 8.29 -5.08 4.04
C THR A 147 8.81 -5.19 5.46
N TRP A 148 9.90 -4.49 5.74
CA TRP A 148 10.45 -4.35 7.07
C TRP A 148 9.73 -3.24 7.85
N PHE A 149 9.52 -3.50 9.13
CA PHE A 149 8.99 -2.52 10.08
C PHE A 149 9.87 -2.51 11.31
N ARG A 150 10.09 -1.32 11.87
CA ARG A 150 10.46 -1.20 13.27
C ARG A 150 9.18 -1.04 14.07
N VAL A 151 8.87 -1.99 14.93
CA VAL A 151 7.64 -1.95 15.75
C VAL A 151 7.66 -0.66 16.58
N PRO A 152 6.62 0.20 16.49
CA PRO A 152 6.64 1.50 17.13
C PRO A 152 6.34 1.42 18.62
N GLU A 153 6.75 2.46 19.35
CA GLU A 153 6.28 2.74 20.71
C GLU A 153 4.82 3.22 20.68
N THR A 154 4.12 3.16 21.81
CA THR A 154 2.73 3.66 21.96
C THR A 154 2.49 4.14 23.39
#